data_AF-A0A958S8I2-F1
#
_entry.id   AF-A0A958S8I2-F1
#
_cell.length_a   1.000
_cell.length_b   1.000
_cell.length_c   1.000
_cell.angle_alpha   90.00
_cell.angle_beta   90.00
_cell.angle_gamma   90.00
#
_symmetry.space_group_name_H-M   'P 1'
#
loop_
_entity.id
_entity.type
_entity.pdbx_description
1 polymer ?
#
loop_
_entity_poly.entity_id
_entity_poly.type
_entity_poly.pdbx_seq_one_letter_code
_entity_poly.pdbx_strand_id
1 'polypeptide(L)'
;AGGAWDNAKKVVEVDLREKGTDLHAATVVGDTVGDPYKDTSSVALNPIIKFTTLFGLLAVEIAHSAHETARYIGVAVFLVGIFFVWRSFYGMRISKNTVQEEAALAKKATV
;
A
#
# COMPACT_ATOMS: atom_id res chain seq x y z
N ALA A 1 -14.93 -5.45 7.36
CA ALA A 1 -15.02 -6.39 6.22
C ALA A 1 -14.54 -7.79 6.62
N GLY A 2 -13.25 -8.01 6.89
CA GLY A 2 -12.71 -9.35 7.22
C GLY A 2 -13.40 -10.09 8.37
N GLY A 3 -13.65 -9.43 9.52
CA GLY A 3 -14.33 -10.08 10.65
C GLY A 3 -15.79 -10.49 10.39
N ALA A 4 -16.48 -9.83 9.45
CA ALA A 4 -17.83 -10.23 9.05
C ALA A 4 -17.79 -11.49 8.16
N TRP A 5 -16.78 -11.62 7.30
CA TRP A 5 -16.56 -12.83 6.49
C TRP A 5 -16.12 -14.03 7.33
N ASP A 6 -15.26 -13.85 8.34
CA ASP A 6 -14.92 -14.91 9.31
C ASP A 6 -16.16 -15.40 10.06
N ASN A 7 -17.00 -14.47 10.54
CA ASN A 7 -18.23 -14.82 11.24
C ASN A 7 -19.25 -15.52 10.32
N ALA A 8 -19.39 -15.07 9.07
CA ALA A 8 -20.26 -15.73 8.09
C ALA A 8 -19.79 -17.16 7.79
N LYS A 9 -18.47 -17.39 7.66
CA LYS A 9 -17.90 -18.73 7.52
C LYS A 9 -18.23 -19.60 8.74
N LYS A 10 -18.07 -19.07 9.97
CA LYS A 10 -18.40 -19.79 11.20
C LYS A 10 -19.87 -20.22 11.29
N VAL A 11 -20.80 -19.39 10.83
CA VAL A 11 -22.24 -19.75 10.76
C VAL A 11 -22.47 -20.94 9.82
N VAL A 12 -21.83 -20.95 8.64
CA VAL A 12 -21.93 -22.08 7.70
C VAL A 12 -21.29 -23.36 8.26
N GLU A 13 -20.18 -23.22 8.97
CA GLU A 13 -19.45 -24.36 9.55
C GLU A 13 -20.13 -24.98 10.78
N VAL A 14 -20.71 -24.15 11.65
CA VAL A 14 -21.18 -24.57 12.99
C VAL A 14 -22.70 -24.70 13.04
N ASP A 15 -23.42 -23.65 12.61
CA ASP A 15 -24.88 -23.61 12.74
C ASP A 15 -25.58 -24.40 11.63
N LEU A 16 -25.10 -24.25 10.39
CA LEU A 16 -25.64 -24.97 9.23
C LEU A 16 -25.00 -26.35 9.03
N ARG A 17 -23.81 -26.58 9.61
CA ARG A 17 -23.04 -27.85 9.51
C ARG A 17 -22.76 -28.30 8.07
N GLU A 18 -22.74 -27.37 7.12
CA GLU A 18 -22.58 -27.65 5.69
C GLU A 18 -21.11 -27.61 5.25
N LYS A 19 -20.22 -28.31 5.97
CA LYS A 19 -18.81 -28.37 5.56
C LYS A 19 -18.65 -29.16 4.26
N GLY A 20 -17.94 -28.56 3.31
CA GLY A 20 -17.63 -29.15 2.01
C GLY A 20 -18.69 -28.89 0.92
N THR A 21 -19.72 -28.08 1.20
CA THR A 21 -20.66 -27.61 0.16
C THR A 21 -20.09 -26.41 -0.59
N ASP A 22 -20.69 -26.09 -1.75
CA ASP A 22 -20.33 -24.91 -2.53
C ASP A 22 -20.51 -23.60 -1.73
N LEU A 23 -21.48 -23.57 -0.79
CA LEU A 23 -21.68 -22.46 0.14
C LEU A 23 -20.51 -22.30 1.11
N HIS A 24 -19.97 -23.41 1.63
CA HIS A 24 -18.77 -23.39 2.46
C HIS A 24 -17.54 -22.93 1.67
N ALA A 25 -17.35 -23.42 0.44
CA ALA A 25 -16.25 -22.98 -0.41
C ALA A 25 -16.30 -21.45 -0.66
N ALA A 26 -17.48 -20.89 -0.93
CA ALA A 26 -17.66 -19.46 -1.14
C ALA A 26 -17.31 -18.62 0.11
N THR A 27 -17.72 -19.08 1.31
CA THR A 27 -17.40 -18.38 2.57
C THR A 27 -15.94 -18.47 2.97
N VAL A 28 -15.26 -19.58 2.64
CA VAL A 28 -13.80 -19.73 2.83
C VAL A 28 -13.03 -18.75 1.94
N VAL A 29 -13.43 -18.58 0.68
CA VAL A 29 -12.80 -17.58 -0.21
C VAL A 29 -12.98 -16.16 0.36
N GLY A 30 -14.17 -15.83 0.88
CA GLY A 30 -14.40 -14.53 1.52
C GLY A 30 -13.51 -14.29 2.75
N ASP A 31 -13.32 -15.30 3.60
CA ASP A 31 -12.48 -15.20 4.79
C ASP A 31 -10.98 -15.09 4.44
N THR A 32 -10.50 -15.88 3.48
CA THR A 32 -9.09 -15.83 3.03
C THR A 32 -8.71 -14.49 2.41
N VAL A 33 -9.63 -13.83 1.69
CA VAL A 33 -9.43 -12.45 1.22
C VAL A 33 -9.51 -11.45 2.38
N GLY A 34 -10.29 -11.75 3.42
CA GLY A 34 -10.48 -10.92 4.60
C GLY A 34 -9.35 -10.98 5.65
N ASP A 35 -8.62 -12.09 5.73
CA ASP A 35 -7.56 -12.35 6.71
C ASP A 35 -6.45 -11.28 6.70
N PRO A 36 -5.86 -10.90 5.54
CA PRO A 36 -4.87 -9.82 5.51
C PRO A 36 -5.42 -8.49 6.04
N TYR A 37 -6.68 -8.19 5.76
CA TYR A 37 -7.31 -6.95 6.20
C TYR A 37 -7.61 -6.95 7.70
N LYS A 38 -8.10 -8.06 8.26
CA LYS A 38 -8.43 -8.12 9.69
C LYS A 38 -7.19 -8.32 10.56
N ASP A 39 -6.31 -9.25 10.23
CA ASP A 39 -5.23 -9.66 11.15
C ASP A 39 -3.92 -8.90 10.93
N THR A 40 -3.69 -8.36 9.73
CA THR A 40 -2.44 -7.64 9.40
C THR A 40 -2.68 -6.14 9.32
N SER A 41 -3.40 -5.69 8.30
CA SER A 41 -3.52 -4.26 8.01
C SER A 41 -4.31 -3.51 9.08
N SER A 42 -5.45 -4.04 9.55
CA SER A 42 -6.26 -3.30 10.55
C SER A 42 -5.60 -3.20 11.92
N VAL A 43 -4.86 -4.23 12.36
CA VAL A 43 -4.09 -4.19 13.62
C VAL A 43 -2.93 -3.20 13.52
N ALA A 44 -2.28 -3.13 12.35
CA ALA A 44 -1.14 -2.24 12.11
C ALA A 44 -1.52 -0.74 12.06
N LEU A 45 -2.74 -0.41 11.65
CA LEU A 45 -3.16 0.99 11.49
C LEU A 45 -3.20 1.78 12.81
N ASN A 46 -3.58 1.15 13.93
CA ASN A 46 -3.69 1.84 15.21
C ASN A 46 -2.32 2.37 15.73
N PRO A 47 -1.24 1.56 15.74
CA PRO A 47 0.11 2.07 15.98
C PRO A 47 0.55 3.13 14.97
N ILE A 48 0.33 2.90 13.67
CA ILE A 48 0.74 3.85 12.62
C ILE A 48 0.14 5.23 12.86
N ILE A 49 -1.16 5.32 13.16
CA ILE A 49 -1.85 6.58 13.43
C ILE A 49 -1.25 7.24 14.68
N LYS A 50 -1.11 6.49 15.78
CA LYS A 50 -0.59 7.03 17.06
C LYS A 50 0.83 7.56 16.94
N PHE A 51 1.71 6.84 16.25
CA PHE A 51 3.09 7.28 16.07
C PHE A 51 3.17 8.47 15.09
N THR A 52 2.42 8.44 13.99
CA THR A 52 2.43 9.54 13.01
C THR A 52 1.94 10.85 13.62
N THR A 53 0.87 10.81 14.42
CA THR A 53 0.35 12.01 15.08
C THR A 53 1.29 12.51 16.17
N LEU A 54 1.89 11.62 16.96
CA LEU A 54 2.90 11.97 17.96
C LEU A 54 4.11 12.66 17.32
N PHE A 55 4.70 12.06 16.29
CA PHE A 55 5.85 12.65 15.59
C PHE A 55 5.48 13.97 14.89
N GLY A 56 4.26 14.08 14.36
CA GLY A 56 3.77 15.32 13.77
C GLY A 56 3.75 16.47 14.77
N LEU A 57 3.23 16.24 15.98
CA LEU A 57 3.21 17.25 17.04
C LEU A 57 4.63 17.61 17.52
N LEU A 58 5.51 16.62 17.67
CA LEU A 58 6.91 16.87 18.03
C LEU A 58 7.66 17.68 16.96
N ALA A 59 7.43 17.39 15.68
CA ALA A 59 8.03 18.12 14.58
C ALA A 59 7.59 19.60 14.58
N VAL A 60 6.32 19.87 14.88
CA VAL A 60 5.80 21.25 15.03
C VAL A 60 6.47 21.97 16.20
N GLU A 61 6.63 21.31 17.35
CA GLU A 61 7.29 21.89 18.52
C GLU A 61 8.77 22.23 18.24
N ILE A 62 9.49 21.35 17.53
CA ILE A 62 10.87 21.60 17.12
C ILE A 62 10.93 22.77 16.11
N ALA A 63 9.97 22.84 15.19
CA ALA A 63 9.88 23.94 14.24
C ALA A 63 9.58 25.28 14.90
N HIS A 64 8.86 25.28 16.02
CA HIS A 64 8.61 26.47 16.82
C HIS A 64 9.83 26.87 17.67
N SER A 65 10.46 25.94 18.36
CA SER A 65 11.57 26.23 19.27
C SER A 65 12.89 26.57 18.56
N ALA A 66 13.15 26.02 17.37
CA ALA A 66 14.41 26.17 16.64
C ALA A 66 14.21 26.78 15.23
N HIS A 67 13.49 27.90 15.14
CA HIS A 67 13.02 28.51 13.89
C HIS A 67 14.08 28.64 12.77
N GLU A 68 15.29 29.11 13.06
CA GLU A 68 16.33 29.29 12.02
C GLU A 68 16.86 27.95 11.50
N THR A 69 17.25 27.05 12.41
CA THR A 69 17.74 25.72 12.05
C THR A 69 16.66 24.88 11.35
N ALA A 70 15.43 24.93 11.83
CA ALA A 70 14.29 24.23 11.25
C ALA A 70 13.97 24.72 9.82
N ARG A 71 14.14 26.02 9.55
CA ARG A 71 13.95 26.59 8.21
C ARG A 71 14.96 26.03 7.22
N TYR A 72 16.24 25.98 7.57
CA TYR A 72 17.27 25.41 6.68
C TYR A 72 17.06 23.90 6.43
N ILE A 73 16.75 23.14 7.48
CA ILE A 73 16.46 21.70 7.35
C ILE A 73 15.22 21.49 6.46
N GLY A 74 14.16 22.27 6.68
CA GLY A 74 12.93 22.19 5.88
C GLY A 74 13.18 22.47 4.40
N VAL A 75 13.95 23.51 4.07
CA VAL A 75 14.33 23.83 2.68
C VAL A 75 15.18 22.71 2.07
N ALA A 76 16.16 22.18 2.80
CA ALA A 76 17.01 21.09 2.31
C ALA A 76 16.20 19.82 1.99
N VAL A 77 15.32 19.39 2.91
CA VAL A 77 14.45 18.22 2.71
C VAL A 77 13.49 18.44 1.54
N PHE A 78 12.94 19.65 1.40
CA PHE A 78 12.04 19.99 0.31
C PHE A 78 12.71 19.91 -1.06
N LEU A 79 13.95 20.42 -1.19
CA LEU A 79 14.73 20.34 -2.44
C LEU A 79 15.08 18.89 -2.79
N VAL A 80 15.48 18.07 -1.81
CA VAL A 80 15.71 16.63 -2.00
C VAL A 80 14.43 15.93 -2.46
N GLY A 81 13.28 16.28 -1.88
CA GLY A 81 11.98 15.77 -2.28
C GLY A 81 11.65 16.09 -3.73
N ILE A 82 11.82 17.35 -4.15
CA ILE A 82 11.64 17.79 -5.54
C ILE A 82 12.55 17.00 -6.48
N PHE A 83 13.84 16.86 -6.12
CA PHE A 83 14.78 16.10 -6.93
C PHE A 83 14.35 14.63 -7.07
N PHE A 84 13.91 13.99 -5.98
CA PHE A 84 13.46 12.61 -6.00
C PHE A 84 12.20 12.41 -6.85
N VAL A 85 11.22 13.31 -6.71
CA VAL A 85 10.01 13.32 -7.54
C VAL A 85 10.39 13.46 -9.01
N TRP A 86 11.20 14.46 -9.35
CA TRP A 86 11.68 14.66 -10.71
C TRP A 86 12.43 13.42 -11.23
N ARG A 87 13.36 12.85 -10.45
CA ARG A 87 14.06 11.62 -10.85
C ARG A 87 13.10 10.45 -11.08
N SER A 88 12.11 10.26 -10.20
CA SER A 88 11.13 9.18 -10.30
C SER A 88 10.26 9.33 -11.55
N PHE A 89 9.67 10.51 -11.77
CA PHE A 89 8.80 10.77 -12.91
C PHE A 89 9.54 10.73 -14.25
N TYR A 90 10.79 11.20 -14.31
CA TYR A 90 11.55 11.23 -15.56
C TYR A 90 12.32 9.91 -15.80
N GLY A 91 12.61 9.13 -14.75
CA GLY A 91 13.22 7.80 -14.86
C GLY A 91 12.25 6.71 -15.32
N MET A 92 10.94 6.89 -15.10
CA MET A 92 9.89 5.96 -15.54
C MET A 92 9.34 6.26 -16.95
N ARG A 93 9.87 7.26 -17.65
CA ARG A 93 9.49 7.51 -19.04
C ARG A 93 10.08 6.41 -19.92
N ILE A 94 9.23 5.53 -20.42
CA ILE A 94 9.59 4.51 -21.42
C ILE A 94 10.33 5.21 -22.57
N SER A 95 11.60 4.86 -22.75
CA SER A 95 12.41 5.39 -23.84
C SER A 95 11.82 4.90 -25.16
N LYS A 96 11.74 5.78 -26.17
CA LYS A 96 11.27 5.41 -27.53
C LYS A 96 12.03 4.22 -28.11
N ASN A 97 13.23 3.97 -27.60
CA ASN A 97 14.09 2.86 -27.97
C ASN A 97 13.47 1.48 -27.64
N THR A 98 12.78 1.32 -26.51
CA THR A 98 12.18 0.03 -26.11
C THR A 98 11.02 -0.35 -27.05
N VAL A 99 10.19 0.64 -27.44
CA VAL A 99 9.09 0.43 -28.38
C VAL A 99 9.61 0.13 -29.80
N GLN A 100 10.71 0.76 -30.23
CA GLN A 100 11.34 0.48 -31.52
C GLN A 100 12.04 -0.88 -31.55
N GLU A 101 12.66 -1.29 -30.45
CA GLU A 101 13.33 -2.58 -30.31
C GLU A 101 12.33 -3.73 -30.28
N GLU A 102 11.23 -3.61 -29.54
CA GLU A 102 10.11 -4.58 -29.57
C GLU A 102 9.44 -4.64 -30.95
N ALA A 103 9.22 -3.49 -31.60
CA ALA A 103 8.65 -3.46 -32.96
C ALA A 103 9.59 -4.08 -34.01
N ALA A 104 10.91 -3.88 -33.88
CA ALA A 104 11.90 -4.49 -34.76
C ALA A 104 12.02 -6.01 -34.54
N LEU A 105 11.94 -6.48 -33.30
CA LEU A 105 11.93 -7.91 -32.95
C LEU A 105 10.66 -8.61 -33.44
N ALA A 106 9.49 -8.00 -33.24
CA ALA A 106 8.22 -8.50 -33.75
C ALA A 106 8.24 -8.64 -35.28
N LYS A 107 8.82 -7.65 -35.98
CA LYS A 107 8.96 -7.70 -37.44
C LYS A 107 9.92 -8.79 -37.93
N LYS A 108 10.98 -9.11 -37.16
CA LYS A 108 11.89 -10.23 -37.45
C LYS A 108 11.28 -11.61 -37.19
N ALA A 109 10.36 -11.73 -36.23
CA ALA A 109 9.73 -13.01 -35.89
C ALA A 109 8.58 -13.41 -36.84
N THR A 110 8.16 -12.52 -37.74
CA THR A 110 7.04 -12.74 -38.68
C THR A 110 7.53 -13.07 -40.12
N VAL A 111 8.83 -13.26 -40.32
CA VAL A 111 9.45 -13.71 -41.59
C VAL A 111 10.11 -15.06 -41.34
#